data_AF-A0A0W8E7C1-F1
#
_entry.id   AF-A0A0W8E7C1-F1
#
_cell.length_a   1.000
_cell.length_b   1.000
_cell.length_c   1.000
_cell.angle_alpha   90.00
_cell.angle_beta   90.00
_cell.angle_gamma   90.00
#
_symmetry.space_group_name_H-M   'P 1'
#
loop_
_entity.id
_entity.type
_entity.pdbx_description
1 polymer ?
#
loop_
_entity_poly.entity_id
_entity_poly.type
_entity_poly.pdbx_seq_one_letter_code
_entity_poly.pdbx_strand_id
1 'polypeptide(L)'
;MALNSFSGQADEHVIIFLLQDAKILKGKESIVYMNLLTISLVLFVVMILLAVVLLIKEKPWVKREKYPDGYWLGVGLGIGIGICMPIGLLIGMAMDNIPLGVAIGPALGAGAGSGMGSILEKKHRDPDQPYNEQDESLGKWLKKAAILILLLGVIIFCVLFMTRS
;
A
#
# COMPACT_ATOMS: atom_id res chain seq x y z
N MET A 1 -2.90 48.64 56.25
CA MET A 1 -3.01 47.17 56.21
C MET A 1 -3.42 46.61 54.83
N ALA A 2 -3.44 47.40 53.74
CA ALA A 2 -3.98 46.96 52.44
C ALA A 2 -2.93 46.55 51.38
N LEU A 3 -1.62 46.75 51.63
CA LEU A 3 -0.58 46.53 50.61
C LEU A 3 -0.13 45.07 50.42
N ASN A 4 -0.49 44.15 51.32
CA ASN A 4 -0.12 42.73 51.22
C ASN A 4 -1.09 41.87 50.39
N SER A 5 -2.23 42.43 49.94
CA SER A 5 -3.20 41.66 49.13
C SER A 5 -2.98 41.78 47.62
N PHE A 6 -2.18 42.76 47.18
CA PHE A 6 -1.97 43.04 45.74
C PHE A 6 -0.82 42.23 45.13
N SER A 7 0.14 41.73 45.93
CA SER A 7 1.25 40.92 45.41
C SER A 7 0.80 39.51 45.01
N GLY A 8 -0.09 38.89 45.79
CA GLY A 8 -0.56 37.52 45.52
C GLY A 8 -1.42 37.38 44.25
N GLN A 9 -2.11 38.43 43.83
CA GLN A 9 -2.95 38.40 42.63
C GLN A 9 -2.14 38.54 41.33
N ALA A 10 -1.02 39.28 41.36
CA ALA A 10 -0.10 39.36 40.23
C ALA A 10 0.60 38.02 39.96
N ASP A 11 0.93 37.27 41.02
CA ASP A 11 1.63 35.99 40.91
C ASP A 11 0.74 34.90 40.28
N GLU A 12 -0.57 34.86 40.60
CA GLU A 12 -1.49 33.87 39.98
C GLU A 12 -1.67 34.08 38.48
N HIS A 13 -1.75 35.33 38.01
CA HIS A 13 -1.88 35.63 36.58
C HIS A 13 -0.61 35.25 35.80
N VAL A 14 0.58 35.44 36.39
CA VAL A 14 1.85 35.02 35.79
C VAL A 14 1.95 33.50 35.72
N ILE A 15 1.51 32.79 36.77
CA ILE A 15 1.51 31.31 36.80
C ILE A 15 0.54 30.74 35.74
N ILE A 16 -0.66 31.32 35.59
CA ILE A 16 -1.62 30.90 34.57
C ILE A 16 -1.08 31.15 33.16
N PHE A 17 -0.43 32.29 32.93
CA PHE A 17 0.21 32.61 31.65
C PHE A 17 1.34 31.63 31.31
N LEU A 18 2.23 31.34 32.26
CA LEU A 18 3.31 30.36 32.10
C LEU A 18 2.80 28.92 31.87
N LEU A 19 1.72 28.53 32.56
CA LEU A 19 1.08 27.22 32.36
C LEU A 19 0.39 27.12 30.99
N GLN A 20 -0.13 28.23 30.46
CA GLN A 20 -0.75 28.28 29.14
C GLN A 20 0.30 28.17 28.03
N ASP A 21 1.42 28.88 28.14
CA ASP A 21 2.55 28.74 27.22
C ASP A 21 3.16 27.34 27.26
N ALA A 22 3.29 26.73 28.44
CA ALA A 22 3.75 25.36 28.58
C ALA A 22 2.81 24.34 27.91
N LYS A 23 1.48 24.52 28.01
CA LYS A 23 0.51 23.65 27.31
C LYS A 23 0.53 23.83 25.80
N ILE A 24 0.68 25.06 25.31
CA ILE A 24 0.77 25.36 23.86
C ILE A 24 2.05 24.75 23.27
N LEU A 25 3.17 24.86 23.98
CA LEU A 25 4.43 24.22 23.59
C LEU A 25 4.31 22.69 23.54
N LYS A 26 3.72 22.07 24.57
CA LYS A 26 3.51 20.62 24.63
C LYS A 26 2.56 20.12 23.52
N GLY A 27 1.54 20.90 23.18
CA GLY A 27 0.61 20.59 22.09
C GLY A 27 1.27 20.66 20.71
N LYS A 28 2.14 21.65 20.50
CA LYS A 28 2.89 21.80 19.23
C LYS A 28 3.89 20.67 19.02
N GLU A 29 4.58 20.23 20.07
CA GLU A 29 5.49 19.10 20.01
C GLU A 29 4.76 17.79 19.66
N SER A 30 3.57 17.56 20.25
CA SER A 30 2.77 16.37 19.94
C SER A 30 2.36 16.26 18.47
N ILE A 31 2.04 17.39 17.83
CA ILE A 31 1.68 17.43 16.40
C ILE A 31 2.90 17.10 15.53
N VAL A 32 4.07 17.63 15.90
CA VAL A 32 5.33 17.35 15.19
C VAL A 32 5.69 15.86 15.28
N TYR A 33 5.54 15.23 16.44
CA TYR A 33 5.81 13.79 16.61
C TYR A 33 4.87 12.90 15.79
N MET A 34 3.57 13.22 15.72
CA MET A 34 2.62 12.46 14.91
C MET A 34 2.95 12.55 13.41
N ASN A 35 3.34 13.73 12.92
CA ASN A 35 3.75 13.91 11.54
C ASN A 35 5.08 13.20 11.23
N LEU A 36 6.05 13.29 12.14
CA LEU A 36 7.35 12.61 12.01
C LEU A 36 7.19 11.08 11.96
N LEU A 37 6.32 10.52 12.82
CA LEU A 37 6.03 9.09 12.85
C LEU A 37 5.37 8.64 11.54
N THR A 38 4.43 9.44 11.03
CA THR A 38 3.75 9.15 9.75
C THR A 38 4.75 9.17 8.59
N ILE A 39 5.65 10.15 8.53
CA ILE A 39 6.72 10.23 7.51
C ILE A 39 7.65 9.01 7.60
N SER A 40 8.06 8.63 8.81
CA SER A 40 8.92 7.46 9.04
C SER A 40 8.26 6.17 8.55
N LEU A 41 6.97 5.97 8.83
CA LEU A 41 6.21 4.80 8.41
C LEU A 41 6.11 4.72 6.88
N VAL A 42 5.88 5.85 6.21
CA VAL A 42 5.80 5.93 4.75
C VAL A 42 7.14 5.61 4.11
N LEU A 43 8.23 6.20 4.61
CA LEU A 43 9.58 5.91 4.12
C LEU A 43 9.93 4.43 4.29
N PHE A 44 9.51 3.81 5.41
CA PHE A 44 9.71 2.39 5.65
C PHE A 44 8.95 1.51 4.63
N VAL A 45 7.69 1.84 4.34
CA VAL A 45 6.89 1.13 3.32
C VAL A 45 7.51 1.29 1.92
N VAL A 46 7.95 2.50 1.55
CA VAL A 46 8.63 2.74 0.26
C VAL A 46 9.93 1.95 0.15
N MET A 47 10.73 1.90 1.23
CA MET A 47 11.96 1.10 1.28
C MET A 47 11.67 -0.40 1.12
N ILE A 48 10.62 -0.93 1.74
CA ILE A 48 10.20 -2.32 1.56
C ILE A 48 9.77 -2.57 0.12
N LEU A 49 8.96 -1.68 -0.48
CA LEU A 49 8.53 -1.84 -1.87
C LEU A 49 9.70 -1.80 -2.85
N LEU A 50 10.64 -0.88 -2.66
CA LEU A 50 11.89 -0.84 -3.44
C LEU A 50 12.73 -2.09 -3.24
N ALA A 51 12.87 -2.57 -2.00
CA ALA A 51 13.57 -3.81 -1.72
C ALA A 51 12.90 -5.00 -2.42
N VAL A 52 11.57 -5.11 -2.42
CA VAL A 52 10.83 -6.14 -3.16
C VAL A 52 11.10 -6.03 -4.67
N VAL A 53 11.06 -4.82 -5.24
CA VAL A 53 11.36 -4.60 -6.66
C VAL A 53 12.80 -5.01 -7.00
N LEU A 54 13.78 -4.69 -6.14
CA LEU A 54 15.17 -5.09 -6.31
C LEU A 54 15.39 -6.59 -6.06
N LEU A 55 14.58 -7.21 -5.19
CA LEU A 55 14.57 -8.63 -4.92
C LEU A 55 13.88 -9.46 -6.00
N ILE A 56 13.18 -8.84 -6.96
CA ILE A 56 12.87 -9.44 -8.26
C ILE A 56 14.16 -9.51 -9.09
N LYS A 57 15.18 -10.16 -8.51
CA LYS A 57 16.40 -10.58 -9.16
C LYS A 57 15.99 -11.62 -10.20
N GLU A 58 16.31 -11.35 -11.46
CA GLU A 58 16.07 -12.28 -12.56
C GLU A 58 16.80 -13.58 -12.24
N LYS A 59 16.05 -14.60 -11.79
CA LYS A 59 16.63 -15.91 -11.53
C LYS A 59 17.16 -16.45 -12.86
N PRO A 60 18.44 -16.84 -12.94
CA PRO A 60 18.94 -17.52 -14.12
C PRO A 60 18.18 -18.84 -14.28
N TRP A 61 17.71 -19.05 -15.51
CA TRP A 61 16.96 -20.18 -16.04
C TRP A 61 17.22 -21.50 -15.30
N VAL A 62 16.35 -21.83 -14.35
CA VAL A 62 16.24 -23.17 -13.78
C VAL A 62 15.39 -23.98 -14.75
N LYS A 63 15.85 -25.19 -15.11
CA LYS A 63 15.13 -26.13 -15.96
C LYS A 63 13.66 -26.21 -15.52
N ARG A 64 12.72 -26.00 -16.46
CA ARG A 64 11.28 -26.07 -16.20
C ARG A 64 10.92 -27.50 -15.76
N GLU A 65 10.81 -27.72 -14.46
CA GLU A 65 10.13 -28.91 -13.94
C GLU A 65 8.68 -28.88 -14.39
N LYS A 66 8.18 -30.03 -14.84
CA LYS A 66 6.80 -30.18 -15.30
C LYS A 66 5.88 -29.99 -14.11
N TYR A 67 5.19 -28.85 -14.06
CA TYR A 67 4.19 -28.58 -13.03
C TYR A 67 3.00 -29.55 -13.20
N PRO A 68 2.35 -29.97 -12.10
CA PRO A 68 1.15 -30.78 -12.18
C PRO A 68 0.01 -30.02 -12.86
N ASP A 69 -0.90 -30.76 -13.50
CA ASP A 69 -2.11 -30.20 -14.09
C ASP A 69 -2.89 -29.39 -13.04
N GLY A 70 -3.41 -28.22 -13.44
CA GLY A 70 -4.10 -27.27 -12.57
C GLY A 70 -3.20 -26.28 -11.83
N TYR A 71 -1.86 -26.41 -11.88
CA TYR A 71 -0.95 -25.45 -11.24
C TYR A 71 -1.16 -24.02 -11.76
N TRP A 72 -1.20 -23.86 -13.07
CA TRP A 72 -1.35 -22.55 -13.72
C TRP A 72 -2.75 -21.97 -13.57
N LEU A 73 -3.78 -22.82 -13.49
CA LEU A 73 -5.12 -22.41 -13.09
C LEU A 73 -5.12 -21.83 -11.68
N GLY A 74 -4.47 -22.51 -10.73
CA GLY A 74 -4.31 -22.04 -9.34
C GLY A 74 -3.58 -20.70 -9.26
N VAL A 75 -2.49 -20.53 -10.01
CA VAL A 75 -1.77 -19.26 -10.11
C VAL A 75 -2.67 -18.15 -10.66
N GLY A 76 -3.42 -18.43 -11.73
CA GLY A 76 -4.36 -17.47 -12.32
C GLY A 76 -5.44 -17.04 -11.33
N LEU A 77 -6.06 -18.00 -10.63
CA LEU A 77 -7.04 -17.72 -9.58
C LEU A 77 -6.45 -16.88 -8.44
N GLY A 78 -5.26 -17.23 -7.97
CA GLY A 78 -4.57 -16.50 -6.91
C GLY A 78 -4.31 -15.03 -7.29
N ILE A 79 -3.81 -14.79 -8.51
CA ILE A 79 -3.59 -13.43 -9.02
C ILE A 79 -4.92 -12.68 -9.16
N GLY A 80 -5.92 -13.30 -9.78
CA GLY A 80 -7.23 -12.68 -10.02
C GLY A 80 -7.92 -12.27 -8.72
N ILE A 81 -7.99 -13.16 -7.74
CA ILE A 81 -8.57 -12.86 -6.42
C ILE A 81 -7.72 -11.82 -5.68
N GLY A 82 -6.39 -11.92 -5.72
CA GLY A 82 -5.49 -10.98 -5.07
C GLY A 82 -5.67 -9.53 -5.55
N ILE A 83 -5.90 -9.33 -6.85
CA ILE A 83 -6.12 -7.99 -7.44
C ILE A 83 -7.55 -7.52 -7.22
N CYS A 84 -8.55 -8.38 -7.40
CA CYS A 84 -9.95 -7.98 -7.33
C CYS A 84 -10.51 -7.87 -5.91
N MET A 85 -9.92 -8.52 -4.90
CA MET A 85 -10.39 -8.44 -3.51
C MET A 85 -10.31 -7.00 -2.95
N PRO A 86 -9.19 -6.27 -3.04
CA PRO A 86 -9.14 -4.87 -2.63
C PRO A 86 -10.15 -3.99 -3.39
N ILE A 87 -10.33 -4.23 -4.69
CA ILE A 87 -11.30 -3.49 -5.51
C ILE A 87 -12.72 -3.75 -5.02
N GLY A 88 -13.08 -5.01 -4.77
CA GLY A 88 -14.38 -5.40 -4.22
C GLY A 88 -14.63 -4.76 -2.87
N LEU A 89 -13.63 -4.72 -1.98
CA LEU A 89 -13.74 -4.07 -0.68
C LEU A 89 -14.02 -2.57 -0.82
N LEU A 90 -13.32 -1.87 -1.72
CA LEU A 90 -13.56 -0.45 -1.99
C LEU A 90 -14.97 -0.20 -2.52
N ILE A 91 -15.47 -1.05 -3.42
CA ILE A 91 -16.86 -0.97 -3.91
C ILE A 91 -17.85 -1.19 -2.76
N GLY A 92 -17.61 -2.19 -1.91
CA GLY A 92 -18.44 -2.46 -0.74
C GLY A 92 -18.48 -1.30 0.25
N MET A 93 -17.34 -0.64 0.48
CA MET A 93 -17.26 0.57 1.29
C MET A 93 -18.00 1.74 0.65
N ALA A 94 -17.87 1.94 -0.66
CA ALA A 94 -18.56 3.01 -1.38
C ALA A 94 -20.09 2.85 -1.40
N MET A 95 -20.58 1.62 -1.27
CA MET A 95 -22.00 1.28 -1.24
C MET A 95 -22.55 1.08 0.19
N ASP A 96 -21.75 1.34 1.23
CA ASP A 96 -22.07 1.02 2.63
C ASP A 96 -22.53 -0.44 2.84
N ASN A 97 -22.02 -1.36 2.00
CA ASN A 97 -22.34 -2.78 2.02
C ASN A 97 -21.06 -3.62 1.87
N ILE A 98 -20.31 -3.70 2.97
CA ILE A 98 -19.07 -4.50 3.04
C ILE A 98 -19.30 -5.97 2.67
N PRO A 99 -20.39 -6.66 3.12
CA PRO A 99 -20.68 -8.03 2.70
C PRO A 99 -20.74 -8.19 1.17
N LEU A 100 -21.36 -7.23 0.47
CA LEU A 100 -21.41 -7.20 -0.99
C LEU A 100 -20.02 -7.06 -1.60
N GLY A 101 -19.18 -6.15 -1.07
CA GLY A 101 -17.81 -5.97 -1.55
C GLY A 101 -16.93 -7.22 -1.39
N VAL A 102 -17.06 -7.90 -0.25
CA VAL A 102 -16.35 -9.16 0.04
C VAL A 102 -16.84 -10.31 -0.86
N ALA A 103 -18.08 -10.27 -1.34
CA ALA A 103 -18.58 -11.24 -2.32
C ALA A 103 -18.11 -10.92 -3.74
N ILE A 104 -18.18 -9.64 -4.15
CA ILE A 104 -17.85 -9.20 -5.52
C ILE A 104 -16.37 -9.38 -5.83
N GLY A 105 -15.48 -9.03 -4.89
CA GLY A 105 -14.03 -9.06 -5.13
C GLY A 105 -13.51 -10.44 -5.55
N PRO A 106 -13.71 -11.49 -4.74
CA PRO A 106 -13.35 -12.86 -5.08
C PRO A 106 -14.14 -13.41 -6.27
N ALA A 107 -15.42 -13.04 -6.46
CA ALA A 107 -16.21 -13.52 -7.60
C ALA A 107 -15.66 -13.01 -8.94
N LEU A 108 -15.37 -11.71 -9.03
CA LEU A 108 -14.72 -11.11 -10.20
C LEU A 108 -13.29 -11.65 -10.38
N GLY A 109 -12.56 -11.76 -9.27
CA GLY A 109 -11.20 -12.27 -9.26
C GLY A 109 -11.10 -13.73 -9.71
N ALA A 110 -12.06 -14.57 -9.31
CA ALA A 110 -12.13 -15.96 -9.72
C ALA A 110 -12.46 -16.07 -11.22
N GLY A 111 -13.40 -15.28 -11.74
CA GLY A 111 -13.75 -15.29 -13.16
C GLY A 111 -12.60 -14.80 -14.07
N ALA A 112 -11.96 -13.68 -13.70
CA ALA A 112 -10.80 -13.17 -14.43
C ALA A 112 -9.59 -14.10 -14.29
N GLY A 113 -9.35 -14.59 -13.07
CA GLY A 113 -8.23 -15.47 -12.72
C GLY A 113 -8.33 -16.84 -13.37
N SER A 114 -9.52 -17.43 -13.48
CA SER A 114 -9.72 -18.71 -14.16
C SER A 114 -9.46 -18.59 -15.67
N GLY A 115 -9.88 -17.49 -16.28
CA GLY A 115 -9.61 -17.21 -17.70
C GLY A 115 -8.11 -17.09 -17.97
N MET A 116 -7.41 -16.29 -17.16
CA MET A 116 -5.96 -16.11 -17.27
C MET A 116 -5.20 -17.41 -16.99
N GLY A 117 -5.57 -18.14 -15.93
CA GLY A 117 -4.96 -19.41 -15.56
C GLY A 117 -5.13 -20.50 -16.62
N SER A 118 -6.30 -20.58 -17.25
CA SER A 118 -6.57 -21.52 -18.34
C SER A 118 -5.74 -21.23 -19.59
N ILE A 119 -5.48 -19.96 -19.89
CA ILE A 119 -4.59 -19.55 -20.99
C ILE A 119 -3.14 -19.93 -20.66
N LEU A 120 -2.69 -19.66 -19.43
CA LEU A 120 -1.34 -20.03 -18.98
C LEU A 120 -1.13 -21.55 -18.98
N GLU A 121 -2.15 -22.32 -18.60
CA GLU A 121 -2.09 -23.78 -18.57
C GLU A 121 -1.94 -24.37 -19.97
N LYS A 122 -2.69 -23.86 -20.96
CA LYS A 122 -2.50 -24.24 -22.37
C LYS A 122 -1.10 -23.91 -22.89
N LYS A 123 -0.52 -22.78 -22.46
CA LYS A 123 0.82 -22.33 -22.89
C LYS A 123 1.97 -23.10 -22.22
N HIS A 124 1.71 -23.80 -21.10
CA HIS A 124 2.72 -24.56 -20.37
C HIS A 124 2.54 -26.07 -20.48
N ARG A 125 1.51 -26.54 -21.19
CA ARG A 125 1.24 -27.98 -21.40
C ARG A 125 2.28 -28.66 -22.28
N ASP A 126 2.87 -27.91 -23.22
CA ASP A 126 3.90 -28.40 -24.13
C ASP A 126 5.30 -27.92 -23.70
N PRO A 127 6.11 -28.80 -23.07
CA PRO A 127 7.45 -28.45 -22.60
C PRO A 127 8.43 -28.11 -23.72
N ASP A 128 8.14 -28.54 -24.95
CA ASP A 128 8.94 -28.29 -26.16
C ASP A 128 8.55 -27.00 -26.90
N GLN A 129 7.59 -26.22 -26.36
CA GLN A 129 7.25 -24.93 -26.94
C GLN A 129 8.48 -24.00 -26.84
N PRO A 130 9.09 -23.58 -27.98
CA PRO A 130 10.29 -22.75 -27.96
C PRO A 130 9.99 -21.44 -27.22
N TYR A 131 10.97 -21.01 -26.42
CA TYR A 131 10.92 -19.74 -25.70
C TYR A 131 10.54 -18.62 -26.67
N ASN A 132 9.35 -18.05 -26.50
CA ASN A 132 8.90 -16.93 -27.31
C ASN A 132 9.51 -15.65 -26.72
N GLU A 133 10.40 -14.98 -27.46
CA GLU A 133 11.01 -13.68 -27.11
C GLU A 133 9.98 -12.61 -26.70
N GLN A 134 8.72 -12.81 -27.08
CA GLN A 134 7.60 -11.94 -26.71
C GLN A 134 7.33 -11.89 -25.20
N ASP A 135 7.64 -12.95 -24.44
CA ASP A 135 7.47 -12.97 -22.97
C ASP A 135 8.49 -12.09 -22.24
N GLU A 136 9.65 -11.81 -22.85
CA GLU A 136 10.65 -10.89 -22.30
C GLU A 136 10.17 -9.44 -22.37
N SER A 137 9.48 -9.08 -23.45
CA SER A 137 8.94 -7.74 -23.64
C SER A 137 7.80 -7.44 -22.66
N LEU A 138 6.97 -8.45 -22.36
CA LEU A 138 5.89 -8.35 -21.38
C LEU A 138 6.44 -8.19 -19.96
N GLY A 139 7.44 -8.98 -19.57
CA GLY A 139 8.09 -8.86 -18.26
C GLY A 139 8.77 -7.50 -18.07
N LYS A 140 9.44 -6.98 -19.10
CA LYS A 140 10.03 -5.64 -19.09
C LYS A 140 8.98 -4.53 -18.99
N TRP A 141 7.86 -4.66 -19.71
CA TRP A 141 6.76 -3.69 -19.66
C TRP A 141 5.99 -3.74 -18.34
N LEU A 142 5.73 -4.93 -17.78
CA LEU A 142 5.12 -5.12 -16.45
C LEU A 142 5.99 -4.53 -15.34
N LYS A 143 7.32 -4.75 -15.38
CA LYS A 143 8.24 -4.10 -14.42
C LYS A 143 8.14 -2.58 -14.52
N LYS A 144 8.14 -2.02 -15.74
CA LYS A 144 7.97 -0.57 -15.96
C LYS A 144 6.61 -0.08 -15.48
N ALA A 145 5.54 -0.81 -15.76
CA ALA A 145 4.18 -0.49 -15.32
C ALA A 145 4.07 -0.51 -13.79
N ALA A 146 4.66 -1.51 -13.12
CA ALA A 146 4.70 -1.60 -11.67
C ALA A 146 5.46 -0.42 -11.04
N ILE A 147 6.61 -0.05 -11.61
CA ILE A 147 7.37 1.14 -11.18
C ILE A 147 6.54 2.42 -11.40
N LEU A 148 5.85 2.55 -12.53
CA LEU A 148 5.02 3.71 -12.82
C LEU A 148 3.84 3.85 -11.85
N ILE A 149 3.14 2.74 -11.56
CA ILE A 149 2.04 2.69 -10.59
C ILE A 149 2.56 3.03 -9.18
N LEU A 150 3.74 2.53 -8.80
CA LEU A 150 4.38 2.86 -7.54
C LEU A 150 4.69 4.35 -7.44
N LEU A 151 5.27 4.96 -8.48
CA LEU A 151 5.54 6.39 -8.53
C LEU A 151 4.25 7.22 -8.40
N LEU A 152 3.19 6.84 -9.13
CA LEU A 152 1.87 7.48 -9.02
C LEU A 152 1.31 7.40 -7.59
N GLY A 153 1.40 6.23 -6.95
CA GLY A 153 0.96 6.03 -5.57
C GLY A 153 1.70 6.94 -4.59
N VAL A 154 3.02 7.08 -4.75
CA VAL A 154 3.85 7.98 -3.92
C VAL A 154 3.48 9.45 -4.18
N ILE A 155 3.25 9.86 -5.43
CA ILE A 155 2.85 11.24 -5.76
C ILE A 155 1.50 11.58 -5.15
N ILE A 156 0.49 10.73 -5.33
CA ILE A 156 -0.86 10.93 -4.75
C ILE A 156 -0.75 11.03 -3.23
N PHE A 157 0.06 10.16 -2.62
CA PHE A 157 0.30 10.18 -1.19
C PHE A 157 0.95 11.51 -0.72
N CYS A 158 1.98 11.99 -1.41
CA CYS A 158 2.61 13.28 -1.12
C CYS A 158 1.63 14.44 -1.25
N VAL A 159 0.78 14.45 -2.28
CA VAL A 159 -0.23 15.49 -2.49
C VAL A 159 -1.27 15.47 -1.36
N LEU A 160 -1.79 14.30 -0.99
CA LEU A 160 -2.71 14.13 0.13
C LEU A 160 -2.08 14.56 1.46
N PHE A 161 -0.79 14.29 1.65
CA PHE A 161 -0.06 14.74 2.83
C PHE A 161 0.06 16.27 2.88
N MET A 162 0.41 16.92 1.75
CA MET A 162 0.48 18.38 1.67
C MET A 162 -0.88 19.06 1.86
N THR A 163 -1.98 18.41 1.48
CA THR A 163 -3.34 18.95 1.69
C THR A 163 -3.87 18.73 3.10
N ARG A 164 -3.29 17.81 3.87
CA ARG A 164 -3.72 17.51 5.25
C ARG A 164 -2.85 18.19 6.32
N SER A 165 -1.69 18.72 5.95
CA SER A 165 -0.79 19.48 6.83
C SER A 165 -1.10 20.97 6.82
#